data_AF-Q0FMN7-F1
#
_entry.id   AF-Q0FMN7-F1
#
_cell.length_a   1.000
_cell.length_b   1.000
_cell.length_c   1.000
_cell.angle_alpha   90.00
_cell.angle_beta   90.00
_cell.angle_gamma   90.00
#
_symmetry.space_group_name_H-M   'P 1'
#
loop_
_entity.id
_entity.type
_entity.pdbx_description
1 polymer ?
#
loop_
_entity_poly.entity_id
_entity_poly.type
_entity_poly.pdbx_seq_one_letter_code
_entity_poly.pdbx_strand_id
1 'polypeptide(L)' 'MPMIPDTTNPCWRRVLTSESDLSGAVLATKLLVTRLRREVKARPGALGPKIAELRDYFEKNTFAAKDIALF' A
#
# COMPACT_ATOMS: atom_id res chain seq x y z
N MET A 1 -19.16 2.18 -1.65
CA MET A 1 -18.02 2.36 -0.74
C MET A 1 -16.80 1.73 -1.40
N PRO A 2 -15.64 2.38 -1.43
CA PRO A 2 -14.42 1.72 -1.92
C PRO A 2 -14.13 0.50 -1.03
N MET A 3 -14.09 -0.67 -1.64
CA MET A 3 -13.86 -1.93 -0.94
C MET A 3 -12.36 -2.07 -0.67
N ILE A 4 -11.95 -2.22 0.59
CA ILE A 4 -10.56 -2.48 0.96
C ILE A 4 -10.30 -3.98 0.77
N PRO A 5 -9.36 -4.39 -0.09
CA PRO A 5 -9.04 -5.78 -0.29
C PRO A 5 -8.49 -6.46 0.97
N ASP A 6 -8.71 -7.77 1.09
CA ASP A 6 -8.07 -8.57 2.13
C ASP A 6 -6.53 -8.53 2.00
N THR A 7 -5.82 -8.78 3.11
CA THR A 7 -4.34 -8.83 3.15
C THR A 7 -3.73 -9.84 2.17
N THR A 8 -4.47 -10.89 1.78
CA THR A 8 -4.02 -11.88 0.80
C THR A 8 -4.11 -11.39 -0.65
N ASN A 9 -4.74 -10.24 -0.91
CA ASN A 9 -4.89 -9.73 -2.26
C ASN A 9 -3.51 -9.39 -2.87
N PRO A 10 -3.20 -9.86 -4.09
CA PRO A 10 -1.91 -9.64 -4.72
C PRO A 10 -1.59 -8.16 -4.99
N CYS A 11 -2.59 -7.26 -5.02
CA CYS A 11 -2.36 -5.82 -5.22
C CYS A 11 -1.40 -5.23 -4.17
N TRP A 12 -1.50 -5.66 -2.91
CA TRP A 12 -0.64 -5.17 -1.83
C TRP A 12 0.81 -5.57 -2.03
N ARG A 13 1.03 -6.83 -2.42
CA ARG A 13 2.38 -7.30 -2.75
C ARG A 13 2.92 -6.56 -3.96
N ARG A 14 2.12 -6.39 -5.00
CA ARG A 14 2.50 -5.68 -6.23
C ARG A 14 2.93 -4.26 -5.90
N VAL A 15 2.11 -3.47 -5.23
CA VAL A 15 2.42 -2.08 -4.93
C VAL A 15 3.65 -1.92 -4.04
N LEU A 16 3.94 -2.87 -3.14
CA LEU A 16 5.11 -2.82 -2.25
C LEU A 16 6.40 -3.36 -2.86
N THR A 17 6.32 -4.07 -3.98
CA THR A 17 7.49 -4.66 -4.67
C THR A 17 7.76 -4.06 -6.05
N SER A 18 6.82 -3.30 -6.61
CA SER A 18 6.98 -2.59 -7.87
C SER A 18 7.44 -1.15 -7.69
N GLU A 19 7.84 -0.53 -8.80
CA GLU A 19 7.99 0.92 -8.92
C GLU A 19 6.77 1.54 -9.62
N SER A 20 5.55 1.01 -9.37
CA SER A 20 4.32 1.55 -9.96
C SER A 20 4.20 3.04 -9.66
N ASP A 21 3.82 3.81 -10.67
CA ASP A 21 3.52 5.23 -10.53
C ASP A 21 2.31 5.42 -9.62
N LEU A 22 2.47 6.31 -8.64
CA LEU A 22 1.43 6.69 -7.69
C LEU A 22 1.03 8.15 -7.87
N SER A 23 1.36 8.79 -9.00
CA SER A 23 1.10 10.20 -9.29
C SER A 23 -0.36 10.63 -9.00
N GLY A 24 -1.33 9.74 -9.24
CA GLY A 24 -2.76 9.96 -8.93
C GLY A 24 -3.17 9.78 -7.46
N ALA A 25 -2.30 9.23 -6.61
CA ALA A 25 -2.59 9.01 -5.19
C ALA A 25 -2.39 10.28 -4.36
N VAL A 26 -3.02 10.33 -3.18
CA VAL A 26 -2.77 11.43 -2.24
C VAL A 26 -1.34 11.37 -1.69
N LEU A 27 -0.82 12.52 -1.26
CA LEU A 27 0.57 12.65 -0.79
C LEU A 27 0.88 11.69 0.36
N ALA A 28 -0.05 11.52 1.31
CA ALA A 28 0.12 10.60 2.44
C ALA A 28 0.30 9.14 1.97
N THR A 29 -0.49 8.68 1.00
CA THR A 29 -0.36 7.35 0.40
C THR A 29 0.98 7.18 -0.30
N LYS A 30 1.42 8.18 -1.08
CA LYS A 30 2.73 8.18 -1.76
C LYS A 30 3.88 8.03 -0.77
N LEU A 31 3.86 8.82 0.31
CA LEU A 31 4.88 8.80 1.35
C LEU A 31 4.90 7.44 2.07
N LEU A 32 3.73 6.93 2.45
CA LEU A 32 3.61 5.63 3.11
C LEU A 32 4.15 4.51 2.21
N VAL A 33 3.63 4.38 0.98
CA VAL A 33 4.06 3.32 0.07
C VAL A 33 5.55 3.40 -0.23
N THR A 34 6.10 4.61 -0.42
CA THR A 34 7.54 4.80 -0.63
C THR A 34 8.36 4.30 0.57
N ARG A 35 7.92 4.60 1.80
CA ARG A 35 8.56 4.11 3.02
C ARG A 35 8.51 2.59 3.11
N LEU A 36 7.32 2.02 2.89
CA LEU A 36 7.11 0.58 2.95
C LEU A 36 7.91 -0.18 1.87
N ARG A 37 7.97 0.34 0.63
CA ARG A 37 8.83 -0.20 -0.45
C ARG A 37 10.29 -0.25 -0.02
N ARG A 38 10.81 0.81 0.61
CA ARG A 38 12.21 0.85 1.10
C ARG A 38 12.45 -0.21 2.18
N GLU A 39 11.53 -0.34 3.13
CA GLU A 39 11.63 -1.33 4.20
C GLU A 39 11.57 -2.77 3.66
N VAL A 40 10.67 -3.05 2.73
CA VAL A 40 10.58 -4.36 2.05
C VAL A 40 11.83 -4.64 1.22
N LYS A 41 12.37 -3.64 0.51
CA LYS A 41 13.62 -3.78 -0.26
C LYS A 41 14.81 -4.08 0.64
N ALA A 42 14.88 -3.45 1.82
CA ALA A 42 15.93 -3.71 2.80
C ALA A 42 15.76 -5.05 3.52
N ARG A 43 14.51 -5.49 3.73
CA ARG A 43 14.18 -6.76 4.40
C ARG A 43 12.95 -7.40 3.74
N PRO A 44 13.14 -8.30 2.76
CA PRO A 44 12.03 -8.94 2.04
C PRO A 44 11.07 -9.73 2.95
N GLY A 45 11.57 -10.29 4.06
CA GLY A 45 10.74 -10.97 5.07
C GLY A 45 9.76 -10.06 5.82
N ALA A 46 9.89 -8.73 5.71
CA ALA A 46 8.96 -7.78 6.33
C ALA A 46 7.68 -7.56 5.50
N LEU A 47 7.56 -8.16 4.31
CA LEU A 47 6.44 -7.90 3.40
C LEU A 47 5.06 -8.11 4.04
N GLY A 48 4.83 -9.23 4.72
CA GLY A 48 3.54 -9.53 5.37
C GLY A 48 3.10 -8.44 6.37
N PRO A 49 3.94 -8.11 7.37
CA PRO A 49 3.66 -7.00 8.29
C PRO A 49 3.42 -5.65 7.59
N LYS A 50 4.12 -5.36 6.48
CA LYS A 50 3.95 -4.10 5.74
C LYS A 50 2.67 -4.05 4.92
N ILE A 51 2.18 -5.18 4.43
CA ILE A 51 0.85 -5.30 3.83
C ILE A 51 -0.24 -4.98 4.86
N ALA A 52 -0.13 -5.55 6.06
CA ALA A 52 -1.08 -5.27 7.15
C ALA A 52 -1.07 -3.77 7.51
N GLU A 53 0.12 -3.18 7.64
CA GLU A 53 0.26 -1.74 7.93
C GLU A 53 -0.38 -0.85 6.85
N LEU A 54 -0.17 -1.18 5.57
CA LEU A 54 -0.75 -0.45 4.45
C LEU A 54 -2.28 -0.55 4.43
N ARG A 55 -2.82 -1.75 4.69
CA ARG A 55 -4.27 -1.99 4.78
C ARG A 55 -4.89 -1.22 5.94
N ASP A 56 -4.28 -1.29 7.13
CA ASP A 56 -4.70 -0.54 8.32
C ASP A 56 -4.77 0.97 8.06
N TYR A 57 -3.83 1.50 7.27
CA TYR A 57 -3.87 2.90 6.87
C TYR A 57 -5.14 3.23 6.08
N PHE A 58 -5.56 2.39 5.13
CA PHE A 58 -6.80 2.62 4.37
C PHE A 58 -8.06 2.42 5.20
N GLU A 59 -8.05 1.50 6.17
CA GLU A 59 -9.17 1.33 7.10
C GLU A 59 -9.37 2.58 7.97
N LYS A 60 -8.27 3.18 8.43
CA LYS A 60 -8.29 4.41 9.25
C LYS A 60 -8.53 5.67 8.41
N ASN A 61 -8.23 5.64 7.11
CA ASN A 61 -8.26 6.80 6.22
C ASN A 61 -9.12 6.50 4.98
N THR A 62 -10.44 6.50 5.17
CA THR A 62 -11.41 6.20 4.09
C THR A 62 -11.29 7.14 2.89
N PHE A 63 -10.80 8.37 3.07
CA PHE A 63 -10.54 9.31 1.97
C PHE A 63 -9.44 8.84 1.00
N ALA A 64 -8.50 8.02 1.50
CA ALA A 64 -7.40 7.47 0.71
C ALA A 64 -7.80 6.18 -0.01
N ALA A 65 -8.90 5.52 0.38
CA ALA A 65 -9.31 4.22 -0.17
C ALA A 65 -9.51 4.22 -1.70
N LYS A 66 -9.74 5.39 -2.32
CA LYS A 66 -9.76 5.56 -3.78
C LYS A 66 -8.40 5.27 -4.44
N ASP A 67 -7.30 5.45 -3.72
CA ASP A 67 -5.93 5.22 -4.22
C ASP A 67 -5.63 3.73 -4.40
N ILE A 68 -6.40 2.84 -3.75
CA ILE A 68 -6.27 1.38 -3.90
C ILE A 68 -6.48 0.97 -5.38
N ALA A 69 -7.25 1.74 -6.14
CA ALA A 69 -7.43 1.51 -7.58
C ALA A 69 -6.14 1.66 -8.41
N LEU A 70 -5.07 2.22 -7.82
CA LEU A 70 -3.76 2.44 -8.46
C LEU A 70 -2.75 1.31 -8.17
N PHE A 71 -3.12 0.30 -7.36
CA PHE A 71 -2.20 -0.71 -6.83
C PHE A 71 -2.01 -1.93 -7.74
#